data_AF-K3UCI2-F1
#
_entry.id   AF-K3UCI2-F1
#
_cell.length_a   1.000
_cell.length_b   1.000
_cell.length_c   1.000
_cell.angle_alpha   90.00
_cell.angle_beta   90.00
_cell.angle_gamma   90.00
#
_symmetry.space_group_name_H-M   'P 1'
#
loop_
_entity.id
_entity.type
_entity.pdbx_description
1 polymer ?
#
loop_
_entity_poly.entity_id
_entity_poly.type
_entity_poly.pdbx_seq_one_letter_code
_entity_poly.pdbx_strand_id
1 'polypeptide(L)'
;MEARVNQAKKQLLEAGRKAQECKDKAKRDFETDKIKDENQAFQQWAVMNYPQLDAMYQEYDAAQGAYTGVLQAHSASEAMEWQKEKNRVHMEKMHSDDQFEKVFIIILPED
;
A
#
# COMPACT_ATOMS: atom_id res chain seq x y z
N MET A 1 -16.62 -12.15 -16.62
CA MET A 1 -15.85 -10.94 -16.21
C MET A 1 -15.63 -10.92 -14.72
N GLU A 2 -16.66 -11.23 -13.93
CA GLU A 2 -16.61 -11.40 -12.47
C GLU A 2 -15.45 -12.27 -11.95
N ALA A 3 -15.20 -13.44 -12.55
CA ALA A 3 -14.04 -14.28 -12.16
C ALA A 3 -12.68 -13.58 -12.31
N ARG A 4 -12.53 -12.67 -13.30
CA ARG A 4 -11.30 -11.87 -13.47
C ARG A 4 -11.19 -10.78 -12.43
N VAL A 5 -12.30 -10.15 -12.06
CA VAL A 5 -12.36 -9.15 -10.97
C VAL A 5 -11.96 -9.82 -9.66
N ASN A 6 -12.52 -10.99 -9.35
CA ASN A 6 -12.20 -11.74 -8.13
C ASN A 6 -10.73 -12.18 -8.09
N GLN A 7 -10.15 -12.59 -9.22
CA GLN A 7 -8.73 -12.91 -9.31
C GLN A 7 -7.85 -11.67 -9.07
N ALA A 8 -8.16 -10.54 -9.71
CA ALA A 8 -7.40 -9.31 -9.54
C ALA A 8 -7.53 -8.75 -8.10
N LYS A 9 -8.71 -8.87 -7.48
CA LYS A 9 -8.93 -8.56 -6.06
C LYS A 9 -8.01 -9.39 -5.17
N LYS A 10 -7.93 -10.71 -5.38
CA LYS A 10 -7.04 -11.60 -4.63
C LYS A 10 -5.57 -11.22 -4.78
N GLN A 11 -5.12 -10.89 -5.99
CA GLN A 11 -3.75 -10.44 -6.25
C GLN A 11 -3.43 -9.13 -5.53
N LEU A 12 -4.37 -8.17 -5.55
CA LEU A 12 -4.24 -6.91 -4.81
C LEU A 12 -4.16 -7.13 -3.30
N LEU A 13 -5.01 -7.99 -2.75
CA LEU A 13 -4.99 -8.35 -1.32
C LEU A 13 -3.69 -9.03 -0.91
N GLU A 14 -3.18 -9.96 -1.73
CA GLU A 14 -1.92 -10.65 -1.46
C GLU A 14 -0.72 -9.68 -1.52
N ALA A 15 -0.61 -8.87 -2.57
CA ALA A 15 0.47 -7.91 -2.73
C ALA A 15 0.44 -6.83 -1.63
N GLY A 16 -0.74 -6.29 -1.33
CA GLY A 16 -0.87 -5.29 -0.27
C GLY A 16 -0.62 -5.86 1.12
N ARG A 17 -0.96 -7.13 1.39
CA ARG A 17 -0.59 -7.79 2.66
C ARG A 17 0.92 -7.94 2.79
N LYS A 18 1.62 -8.42 1.74
CA LYS A 18 3.08 -8.55 1.75
C LYS A 18 3.77 -7.19 1.95
N ALA A 19 3.31 -6.17 1.25
CA ALA A 19 3.84 -4.81 1.40
C ALA A 19 3.59 -4.26 2.81
N GLN A 20 2.40 -4.48 3.38
CA GLN A 20 2.04 -4.04 4.73
C GLN A 20 2.88 -4.77 5.80
N GLU A 21 3.04 -6.09 5.70
CA GLU A 21 3.90 -6.86 6.62
C GLU A 21 5.35 -6.39 6.56
N CYS A 22 5.87 -6.10 5.37
CA CYS A 22 7.22 -5.58 5.19
C CYS A 22 7.36 -4.17 5.80
N LYS A 23 6.37 -3.28 5.56
CA LYS A 23 6.30 -1.93 6.13
C LYS A 23 6.27 -1.97 7.65
N ASP A 24 5.42 -2.81 8.24
CA ASP A 24 5.27 -2.92 9.70
C ASP A 24 6.54 -3.45 10.35
N LYS A 25 7.22 -4.39 9.71
CA LYS A 25 8.52 -4.87 10.17
C LYS A 25 9.58 -3.76 10.10
N ALA A 26 9.65 -3.04 8.98
CA ALA A 26 10.57 -1.91 8.82
C ALA A 26 10.33 -0.82 9.86
N LYS A 27 9.06 -0.50 10.16
CA LYS A 27 8.69 0.48 11.19
C LYS A 27 9.17 0.04 12.57
N ARG A 28 8.90 -1.21 12.99
CA ARG A 28 9.36 -1.75 14.28
C ARG A 28 10.88 -1.74 14.42
N ASP A 29 11.58 -2.14 13.37
CA ASP A 29 13.04 -2.15 13.38
C ASP A 29 13.60 -0.72 13.44
N PHE A 30 13.01 0.22 12.68
CA PHE A 30 13.38 1.64 12.77
C PHE A 30 13.16 2.20 14.18
N GLU A 31 12.03 1.92 14.81
CA GLU A 31 11.70 2.41 16.16
C GLU A 31 12.69 1.85 17.22
N THR A 32 13.16 0.63 17.03
CA THR A 32 14.07 -0.06 17.97
C THR A 32 15.56 0.11 17.67
N ASP A 33 15.91 0.63 16.48
CA ASP A 33 17.29 0.90 16.09
C ASP A 33 17.90 1.99 16.99
N LYS A 34 18.96 1.63 17.73
CA LYS A 34 19.69 2.54 18.64
C LYS A 34 20.87 3.23 17.95
N ILE A 35 21.17 2.86 16.71
CA ILE A 35 22.34 3.29 15.93
C ILE A 35 21.91 4.25 14.81
N LYS A 36 20.61 4.32 14.48
CA LYS A 36 20.08 5.35 13.57
C LYS A 36 20.45 6.75 14.06
N ASP A 37 20.69 7.66 13.12
CA ASP A 37 20.84 9.08 13.43
C ASP A 37 19.51 9.58 14.05
N GLU A 38 19.60 10.36 15.13
CA GLU A 38 18.43 10.90 15.85
C GLU A 38 17.47 11.65 14.93
N ASN A 39 17.96 12.18 13.79
CA ASN A 39 17.16 12.92 12.82
C ASN A 39 16.92 12.14 11.51
N GLN A 40 17.30 10.86 11.42
CA GLN A 40 17.09 10.09 10.18
C GLN A 40 15.59 9.88 9.92
N ALA A 41 15.10 10.31 8.76
CA ALA A 41 13.73 10.05 8.35
C ALA A 41 13.52 8.55 8.06
N PHE A 42 12.36 8.02 8.44
CA PHE A 42 12.01 6.62 8.22
C PHE A 42 12.20 6.18 6.77
N GLN A 43 11.78 7.01 5.80
CA GLN A 43 11.92 6.69 4.38
C GLN A 43 13.38 6.47 3.98
N GLN A 44 14.29 7.33 4.45
CA GLN A 44 15.72 7.21 4.15
C GLN A 44 16.31 5.96 4.78
N TRP A 45 15.95 5.68 6.04
CA TRP A 45 16.39 4.47 6.74
C TRP A 45 15.86 3.19 6.07
N ALA A 46 14.59 3.18 5.66
CA ALA A 46 13.95 2.05 5.03
C ALA A 46 14.57 1.73 3.67
N VAL A 47 14.94 2.73 2.86
CA VAL A 47 15.66 2.51 1.60
C VAL A 47 16.99 1.77 1.81
N MET A 48 17.70 2.07 2.91
CA MET A 48 18.98 1.43 3.20
C MET A 48 18.85 0.04 3.81
N ASN A 49 17.90 -0.16 4.73
CA ASN A 49 17.79 -1.38 5.53
C ASN A 49 16.74 -2.37 5.00
N TYR A 50 15.80 -1.87 4.21
CA TYR A 50 14.68 -2.61 3.63
C TYR A 50 14.58 -2.34 2.12
N PRO A 51 15.62 -2.61 1.31
CA PRO A 51 15.62 -2.35 -0.13
C PRO A 51 14.50 -3.09 -0.88
N GLN A 52 14.02 -4.21 -0.33
CA GLN A 52 12.88 -4.96 -0.85
C GLN A 52 11.53 -4.24 -0.68
N LEU A 53 11.43 -3.26 0.21
CA LEU A 53 10.17 -2.56 0.50
C LEU A 53 9.68 -1.76 -0.72
N ASP A 54 10.60 -1.15 -1.47
CA ASP A 54 10.28 -0.46 -2.72
C ASP A 54 9.71 -1.42 -3.78
N ALA A 55 10.35 -2.59 -3.96
CA ALA A 55 9.86 -3.61 -4.88
C ALA A 55 8.47 -4.14 -4.48
N MET A 56 8.24 -4.37 -3.18
CA MET A 56 6.93 -4.82 -2.67
C MET A 56 5.85 -3.75 -2.87
N TYR A 57 6.20 -2.47 -2.73
CA TYR A 57 5.28 -1.37 -2.99
C TYR A 57 4.95 -1.26 -4.49
N GLN A 58 5.94 -1.42 -5.37
CA GLN A 58 5.73 -1.47 -6.81
C GLN A 58 4.84 -2.65 -7.23
N GLU A 59 5.02 -3.83 -6.63
CA GLU A 59 4.14 -4.99 -6.84
C GLU A 59 2.69 -4.69 -6.43
N TYR A 60 2.50 -4.04 -5.29
CA TYR A 60 1.20 -3.57 -4.84
C TYR A 60 0.56 -2.56 -5.81
N ASP A 61 1.31 -1.56 -6.26
CA ASP A 61 0.81 -0.55 -7.22
C ASP A 61 0.41 -1.17 -8.55
N ALA A 62 1.21 -2.12 -9.05
CA ALA A 62 0.89 -2.88 -10.25
C ALA A 62 -0.40 -3.71 -10.08
N ALA A 63 -0.55 -4.41 -8.94
CA ALA A 63 -1.76 -5.17 -8.64
C ALA A 63 -3.00 -4.26 -8.49
N GLN A 64 -2.83 -3.07 -7.91
CA GLN A 64 -3.89 -2.07 -7.80
C GLN A 64 -4.33 -1.56 -9.16
N GLY A 65 -3.38 -1.26 -10.05
CA GLY A 65 -3.66 -0.86 -11.43
C GLY A 65 -4.40 -1.95 -12.20
N ALA A 66 -3.97 -3.21 -12.06
CA ALA A 66 -4.64 -4.36 -12.67
C ALA A 66 -6.08 -4.54 -12.17
N TYR A 67 -6.29 -4.49 -10.84
CA TYR A 67 -7.63 -4.57 -10.25
C TYR A 67 -8.53 -3.43 -10.75
N THR A 68 -8.03 -2.20 -10.75
CA THR A 68 -8.79 -1.03 -11.20
C THR A 68 -9.17 -1.14 -12.67
N GLY A 69 -8.26 -1.57 -13.54
CA GLY A 69 -8.52 -1.76 -14.96
C GLY A 69 -9.56 -2.86 -15.24
N VAL A 70 -9.47 -3.98 -14.53
CA VAL A 70 -10.44 -5.07 -14.66
C VAL A 70 -11.81 -4.67 -14.09
N LEU A 71 -11.84 -3.94 -12.98
CA LEU A 71 -13.07 -3.42 -12.38
C LEU A 71 -13.76 -2.42 -13.32
N GLN A 72 -13.01 -1.49 -13.93
CA GLN A 72 -13.54 -0.54 -14.92
C GLN A 72 -14.16 -1.24 -16.13
N ALA A 73 -13.53 -2.31 -16.62
CA ALA A 73 -14.05 -3.10 -17.73
C ALA A 73 -15.29 -3.92 -17.35
N HIS A 74 -15.46 -4.26 -16.06
CA HIS A 74 -16.62 -5.00 -15.58
C HIS A 74 -17.81 -4.10 -15.22
N SER A 75 -17.55 -3.03 -14.47
CA SER A 75 -18.55 -2.14 -13.86
C SER A 75 -17.94 -0.75 -13.63
N ALA A 76 -18.29 0.21 -14.49
CA ALA A 76 -17.79 1.58 -14.39
C ALA A 76 -18.28 2.29 -13.10
N SER A 77 -19.47 1.95 -12.61
CA SER A 77 -20.01 2.48 -11.34
C SER A 77 -19.20 1.99 -10.14
N GLU A 78 -18.94 0.69 -10.04
CA GLU A 78 -18.13 0.14 -8.95
C GLU A 78 -16.69 0.66 -8.99
N ALA A 79 -16.12 0.82 -10.20
CA ALA A 79 -14.79 1.42 -10.33
C ALA A 79 -14.75 2.88 -9.85
N MET A 80 -15.81 3.65 -10.08
CA MET A 80 -15.92 5.01 -9.57
C MET A 80 -16.07 5.04 -8.04
N GLU A 81 -16.86 4.13 -7.46
CA GLU A 81 -16.99 4.00 -6.01
C GLU A 81 -15.66 3.61 -5.36
N TRP A 82 -14.98 2.61 -5.92
CA TRP A 82 -13.65 2.20 -5.49
C TRP A 82 -12.65 3.36 -5.52
N GLN A 83 -12.63 4.15 -6.60
CA GLN A 83 -11.70 5.28 -6.70
C GLN A 83 -12.03 6.40 -5.69
N LYS A 84 -13.33 6.66 -5.43
CA LYS A 84 -13.74 7.63 -4.40
C LYS A 84 -13.30 7.17 -3.02
N GLU A 85 -13.53 5.90 -2.69
CA GLU A 85 -13.15 5.33 -1.41
C GLU A 85 -11.64 5.33 -1.21
N LYS A 86 -10.88 4.94 -2.25
CA LYS A 86 -9.42 5.04 -2.23
C LYS A 86 -8.95 6.48 -1.96
N ASN A 87 -9.55 7.46 -2.62
CA ASN A 87 -9.19 8.86 -2.39
C ASN A 87 -9.53 9.32 -0.97
N ARG A 88 -10.67 8.89 -0.42
CA ARG A 88 -11.06 9.18 0.96
C ARG A 88 -10.04 8.63 1.95
N VAL A 89 -9.73 7.34 1.88
CA VAL A 89 -8.77 6.68 2.77
C VAL A 89 -7.36 7.23 2.60
N HIS A 90 -6.96 7.56 1.38
CA HIS A 90 -5.66 8.20 1.12
C HIS A 90 -5.55 9.54 1.84
N MET A 91 -6.58 10.39 1.74
CA MET A 91 -6.60 11.69 2.43
C MET A 91 -6.63 11.53 3.94
N GLU A 92 -7.35 10.55 4.47
CA GLU A 92 -7.36 10.24 5.91
C GLU A 92 -5.95 9.83 6.40
N LYS A 93 -5.25 8.96 5.67
CA LYS A 93 -3.88 8.57 6.00
C LYS A 93 -2.89 9.74 5.88
N MET A 94 -3.03 10.57 4.84
CA MET A 94 -2.19 11.76 4.66
C MET A 94 -2.37 12.81 5.77
N HIS A 95 -3.57 12.93 6.32
CA HIS A 95 -3.87 13.84 7.43
C HIS A 95 -3.59 13.25 8.83
N SER A 96 -3.28 11.96 8.93
CA SER A 96 -2.86 11.33 10.20
C SER A 96 -1.62 12.00 10.80
N ASP A 97 -1.48 12.00 12.11
CA ASP A 97 -0.21 12.44 12.76
C ASP A 97 0.90 11.38 12.60
N ASP A 98 0.56 10.16 12.21
CA ASP A 98 1.52 9.08 11.98
C ASP A 98 2.29 9.31 10.67
N GLN A 99 3.47 9.92 10.79
CA GLN A 99 4.35 10.16 9.64
C GLN A 99 4.81 8.87 8.95
N PHE A 100 4.84 7.71 9.63
CA PHE A 100 5.20 6.43 9.01
C PHE A 100 4.11 5.95 8.05
N GLU A 101 2.85 6.13 8.43
CA GLU A 101 1.71 5.74 7.58
C GLU A 101 1.63 6.55 6.28
N LYS A 102 2.30 7.71 6.23
CA LYS A 102 2.37 8.56 5.02
C LYS A 102 3.46 8.12 4.04
N VAL A 103 4.46 7.36 4.48
CA VAL A 103 5.59 6.98 3.61
C VAL A 103 5.21 5.91 2.61
N PHE A 104 4.46 4.89 3.06
CA PHE A 104 3.98 3.79 2.21
C PHE A 104 2.49 3.57 2.47
N ILE A 105 1.65 4.30 1.72
CA ILE A 105 0.20 4.22 1.82
C ILE A 105 -0.29 3.01 1.02
N ILE A 106 -0.87 2.05 1.73
CA ILE A 106 -1.50 0.84 1.17
C ILE A 106 -3.00 0.91 1.48
N ILE A 107 -3.82 0.77 0.45
CA ILE A 107 -5.29 0.76 0.50
C ILE A 107 -5.79 -0.50 -0.20
N LEU A 108 -6.55 -1.30 0.54
CA LEU A 108 -7.08 -2.58 0.07
C LEU A 108 -8.60 -2.47 -0.15
N PRO A 109 -9.17 -3.19 -1.13
CA PRO A 109 -10.61 -3.34 -1.25
C PRO A 109 -11.14 -4.12 -0.03
N GLU A 110 -12.34 -3.78 0.43
CA GLU A 110 -13.05 -4.57 1.44
C GLU A 110 -13.26 -6.00 0.94
N ASP A 111 -13.26 -6.98 1.85
CA ASP A 111 -13.45 -8.40 1.52
C ASP A 111 -14.90 -8.74 1.12
#